data_AF-A0A3N5WEU2-F1
#
_entry.id   AF-A0A3N5WEU2-F1
#
_cell.length_a   1.000
_cell.length_b   1.000
_cell.length_c   1.000
_cell.angle_alpha   90.00
_cell.angle_beta   90.00
_cell.angle_gamma   90.00
#
_symmetry.space_group_name_H-M   'P 1'
#
loop_
_entity.id
_entity.type
_entity.pdbx_description
1 polymer ?
#
loop_
_entity_poly.entity_id
_entity_poly.type
_entity_poly.pdbx_seq_one_letter_code
_entity_poly.pdbx_strand_id
1 'polypeptide(L)'
;MLRASVAAEGAGIPSSTLVCESFMTLAKAASQGLGYPNTPVAPVRGHPGLQSKEVLQQNVRELTLAGVIDNLLQPPAQATVGGEPGARDIVCRGSFEEVNEYFLAHELSDGLPVVPPTVAKVEAFLRYTDRQPDEVLGVLLPDNRAATVWSVAVNGVMAGCRPEYMPVLVAAVEAMADHDYGVEHSGNTPGGDNLIVLNGPVIKTLGFNYTQGVMRDGFQANTTVGRFWRLYLRNVAGFLPHKNDKATFGNTWRVVVAENDDVVAKIGWTPHCADFGFAAGTNALAIGRYTGGNHISSVSGATPEDLLPYIADA
;
A
#
# COMPACT_ATOMS: atom_id res chain seq x y z
N MET A 1 -6.37 -2.74 -16.50
CA MET A 1 -6.12 -2.69 -17.96
C MET A 1 -4.68 -3.03 -18.31
N LEU A 2 -3.67 -2.37 -17.72
CA LEU A 2 -2.25 -2.69 -17.98
C LEU A 2 -1.86 -4.16 -17.81
N ARG A 3 -2.38 -4.85 -16.79
CA ARG A 3 -2.14 -6.30 -16.59
C ARG A 3 -2.55 -7.15 -17.80
N ALA A 4 -3.64 -6.79 -18.48
CA ALA A 4 -4.11 -7.51 -19.66
C ALA A 4 -3.18 -7.27 -20.85
N SER A 5 -2.72 -6.02 -21.04
CA SER A 5 -1.71 -5.66 -22.04
C SER A 5 -0.41 -6.41 -21.79
N VAL A 6 0.08 -6.42 -20.54
CA VAL A 6 1.28 -7.18 -20.14
C VAL A 6 1.13 -8.67 -20.42
N ALA A 7 -0.03 -9.27 -20.13
CA ALA A 7 -0.28 -10.67 -20.45
C ALA A 7 -0.26 -10.95 -21.96
N ALA A 8 -0.79 -10.03 -22.78
CA ALA A 8 -0.74 -10.13 -24.24
C ALA A 8 0.71 -10.00 -24.77
N GLU A 9 1.45 -8.98 -24.32
CA GLU A 9 2.86 -8.77 -24.69
C GLU A 9 3.73 -9.99 -24.30
N GLY A 10 3.51 -10.54 -23.11
CA GLY A 10 4.19 -11.75 -22.64
C GLY A 10 3.88 -13.00 -23.48
N ALA A 11 2.73 -13.01 -24.16
CA ALA A 11 2.36 -14.04 -25.13
C ALA A 11 2.83 -13.73 -26.57
N GLY A 12 3.58 -12.64 -26.78
CA GLY A 12 4.00 -12.19 -28.11
C GLY A 12 2.89 -11.56 -28.94
N ILE A 13 1.79 -11.15 -28.31
CA ILE A 13 0.67 -10.46 -28.95
C ILE A 13 0.80 -8.97 -28.67
N PRO A 14 1.03 -8.12 -29.69
CA PRO A 14 1.10 -6.67 -29.50
C PRO A 14 -0.17 -6.11 -28.87
N SER A 15 0.00 -5.15 -27.98
CA SER A 15 -1.06 -4.51 -27.23
C SER A 15 -0.89 -2.99 -27.19
N SER A 16 -1.96 -2.27 -26.83
CA SER A 16 -1.88 -0.83 -26.60
C SER A 16 -2.83 -0.43 -25.49
N THR A 17 -2.28 0.07 -24.39
CA THR A 17 -3.09 0.54 -23.26
C THR A 17 -3.49 1.99 -23.48
N LEU A 18 -4.80 2.27 -23.51
CA LEU A 18 -5.28 3.65 -23.51
C LEU A 18 -5.20 4.24 -22.11
N VAL A 19 -4.49 5.36 -21.95
CA VAL A 19 -4.28 6.01 -20.65
C VAL A 19 -4.51 7.50 -20.78
N CYS A 20 -5.34 8.05 -19.89
CA CYS A 20 -5.54 9.50 -19.84
C CYS A 20 -4.24 10.20 -19.42
N GLU A 21 -3.97 11.40 -19.95
CA GLU A 21 -2.73 12.15 -19.70
C GLU A 21 -2.35 12.26 -18.22
N SER A 22 -3.33 12.51 -17.35
CA SER A 22 -3.11 12.62 -15.89
C SER A 22 -2.65 11.33 -15.21
N PHE A 23 -2.77 10.18 -15.87
CA PHE A 23 -2.43 8.85 -15.34
C PHE A 23 -1.18 8.24 -16.00
N MET A 24 -0.46 8.97 -16.86
CA MET A 24 0.74 8.44 -17.52
C MET A 24 1.84 8.02 -16.52
N THR A 25 2.05 8.79 -15.45
CA THR A 25 3.00 8.44 -14.38
C THR A 25 2.59 7.15 -13.66
N LEU A 26 1.28 6.95 -13.44
CA LEU A 26 0.76 5.69 -12.87
C LEU A 26 1.01 4.52 -13.80
N ALA A 27 0.72 4.70 -15.09
CA ALA A 27 0.92 3.65 -16.08
C ALA A 27 2.39 3.20 -16.13
N LYS A 28 3.33 4.16 -16.09
CA LYS A 28 4.76 3.86 -16.03
C LYS A 28 5.13 3.08 -14.76
N ALA A 29 4.70 3.54 -13.58
CA ALA A 29 5.01 2.88 -12.31
C ALA A 29 4.42 1.46 -12.25
N ALA A 30 3.16 1.28 -12.66
CA ALA A 30 2.51 -0.02 -12.71
C ALA A 30 3.17 -0.98 -13.72
N SER A 31 3.62 -0.47 -14.87
CA SER A 31 4.31 -1.29 -15.88
C SER A 31 5.68 -1.77 -15.39
N GLN A 32 6.40 -0.95 -14.63
CA GLN A 32 7.65 -1.33 -13.95
C GLN A 32 7.41 -2.43 -12.93
N GLY A 33 6.42 -2.27 -12.04
CA GLY A 33 6.05 -3.30 -11.06
C GLY A 33 5.67 -4.63 -11.71
N LEU A 34 5.02 -4.61 -12.87
CA LEU A 34 4.69 -5.84 -13.60
C LEU A 34 5.90 -6.49 -14.31
N GLY A 35 7.08 -5.88 -14.31
CA GLY A 35 8.26 -6.37 -15.01
C GLY A 35 8.29 -6.07 -16.52
N TYR A 36 7.38 -5.21 -17.00
CA TYR A 36 7.27 -4.80 -18.41
C TYR A 36 7.39 -3.27 -18.51
N PRO A 37 8.55 -2.68 -18.18
CA PRO A 37 8.74 -1.22 -18.06
C PRO A 37 8.40 -0.43 -19.33
N ASN A 38 8.42 -1.07 -20.50
CA ASN A 38 8.10 -0.48 -21.81
C ASN A 38 6.77 -0.98 -22.38
N THR A 39 5.82 -1.34 -21.52
CA THR A 39 4.45 -1.68 -21.96
C THR A 39 3.90 -0.54 -22.82
N PRO A 40 3.43 -0.82 -24.06
CA PRO A 40 2.94 0.24 -24.95
C PRO A 40 1.69 0.95 -24.40
N VAL A 41 1.73 2.28 -24.44
CA VAL A 41 0.65 3.15 -23.94
C VAL A 41 0.29 4.19 -25.00
N ALA A 42 -1.00 4.37 -25.27
CA ALA A 42 -1.50 5.43 -26.14
C ALA A 42 -2.22 6.49 -25.28
N PRO A 43 -1.77 7.76 -25.29
CA PRO A 43 -2.37 8.79 -24.47
C PRO A 43 -3.77 9.17 -24.98
N VAL A 44 -4.70 9.35 -24.05
CA VAL A 44 -6.01 9.97 -24.27
C VAL A 44 -5.95 11.38 -23.69
N ARG A 45 -6.16 12.39 -24.55
CA ARG A 45 -6.05 13.79 -24.15
C ARG A 45 -7.16 14.20 -23.18
N GLY A 46 -6.78 14.80 -22.05
CA GLY A 46 -7.71 15.20 -21.00
C GLY A 46 -8.42 14.03 -20.29
N HIS A 47 -9.34 14.37 -19.38
CA HIS A 47 -10.11 13.38 -18.62
C HIS A 47 -11.42 13.05 -19.36
N PRO A 48 -11.70 11.77 -19.71
CA PRO A 48 -12.90 11.40 -20.47
C PRO A 48 -14.21 11.83 -19.80
N GLY A 49 -14.26 11.81 -18.47
CA GLY A 49 -15.44 12.25 -17.71
C GLY A 49 -15.68 13.77 -17.71
N LEU A 50 -14.75 14.58 -18.21
CA LEU A 50 -14.86 16.05 -18.29
C LEU A 50 -15.04 16.54 -19.73
N GLN A 51 -15.28 15.65 -20.68
CA GLN A 51 -15.37 15.96 -22.10
C GLN A 51 -16.75 15.57 -22.64
N SER A 52 -17.25 16.34 -23.61
CA SER A 52 -18.38 15.86 -24.41
C SER A 52 -17.95 14.65 -25.23
N LYS A 53 -18.93 13.84 -25.63
CA LYS A 53 -18.68 12.66 -26.47
C LYS A 53 -18.00 13.02 -27.79
N GLU A 54 -18.36 14.16 -28.38
CA GLU A 54 -17.83 14.68 -29.64
C GLU A 54 -16.34 15.04 -29.49
N VAL A 55 -16.00 15.78 -28.42
CA VAL A 55 -14.61 16.15 -28.12
C VAL A 55 -13.75 14.91 -27.87
N LEU A 56 -14.26 13.95 -27.10
CA LEU A 56 -13.55 12.69 -26.84
C LEU A 56 -13.33 11.90 -28.14
N GLN A 57 -14.34 11.78 -29.00
CA GLN A 57 -14.21 11.12 -30.30
C GLN A 57 -13.18 11.80 -31.20
N GLN A 58 -13.17 13.13 -31.23
CA GLN A 58 -12.19 13.90 -31.98
C GLN A 58 -10.77 13.64 -31.46
N ASN A 59 -10.55 13.79 -30.15
CA ASN A 59 -9.26 13.54 -29.51
C ASN A 59 -8.74 12.12 -29.78
N VAL A 60 -9.61 11.11 -29.70
CA VAL A 60 -9.24 9.72 -29.97
C VAL A 60 -8.79 9.55 -31.43
N ARG A 61 -9.52 10.14 -32.38
CA ARG A 61 -9.19 10.03 -33.82
C ARG A 61 -7.91 10.77 -34.19
N GLU A 62 -7.72 11.97 -33.64
CA GLU A 62 -6.62 12.85 -34.04
C GLU A 62 -5.30 12.53 -33.33
N LEU A 63 -5.35 11.96 -32.11
CA LEU A 63 -4.15 11.76 -31.29
C LEU A 63 -3.98 10.30 -30.85
N THR A 64 -4.97 9.73 -30.18
CA THR A 64 -4.83 8.39 -29.58
C THR A 64 -4.66 7.30 -30.63
N LEU A 65 -5.38 7.40 -31.76
CA LEU A 65 -5.35 6.40 -32.84
C LEU A 65 -3.95 6.18 -33.41
N ALA A 66 -3.20 7.27 -33.65
CA ALA A 66 -1.84 7.17 -34.16
C ALA A 66 -0.95 6.38 -33.17
N GLY A 67 -1.01 6.70 -31.88
CA GLY A 67 -0.28 5.96 -30.85
C GLY A 67 -0.70 4.49 -30.74
N VAL A 68 -1.98 4.17 -30.94
CA VAL A 68 -2.44 2.76 -30.99
C VAL A 68 -1.85 2.03 -32.18
N ILE A 69 -1.87 2.63 -33.37
CA ILE A 69 -1.30 2.03 -34.58
C ILE A 69 0.21 1.80 -34.38
N ASP A 70 0.93 2.80 -33.89
CA ASP A 70 2.37 2.69 -33.64
C ASP A 70 2.69 1.57 -32.64
N ASN A 71 1.97 1.51 -31.52
CA ASN A 71 2.15 0.47 -30.50
C ASN A 71 1.89 -0.95 -31.02
N LEU A 72 0.95 -1.14 -31.96
CA LEU A 72 0.61 -2.46 -32.50
C LEU A 72 1.50 -2.90 -33.66
N LEU A 73 2.13 -1.96 -34.36
CA LEU A 73 2.95 -2.23 -35.55
C LEU A 73 4.45 -2.20 -35.27
N GLN A 74 4.88 -1.51 -34.22
CA GLN A 74 6.29 -1.39 -33.85
C GLN A 74 6.58 -2.17 -32.57
N PRO A 75 7.65 -2.98 -32.52
CA PRO A 75 8.04 -3.62 -31.28
C PRO A 75 8.43 -2.55 -30.24
N PRO A 76 8.00 -2.69 -28.97
CA PRO A 76 8.43 -1.77 -27.93
C PRO A 76 9.96 -1.81 -27.79
N ALA A 77 10.56 -0.65 -27.51
CA ALA A 77 11.98 -0.59 -27.21
C ALA A 77 12.32 -1.56 -26.06
N GLN A 78 13.52 -2.12 -26.06
CA GLN A 78 14.00 -2.84 -24.86
C GLN A 78 14.35 -1.82 -23.77
N ALA A 79 13.87 -2.06 -22.56
CA ALA A 79 14.31 -1.32 -21.38
C ALA A 79 15.21 -2.21 -20.54
N THR A 80 16.38 -1.67 -20.21
CA THR A 80 17.18 -2.17 -19.10
C THR A 80 16.60 -1.59 -17.81
N VAL A 81 16.06 -2.45 -16.95
CA VAL A 81 15.80 -2.09 -15.56
C VAL A 81 17.17 -1.93 -14.89
N GLY A 82 17.40 -0.81 -14.19
CA GLY A 82 18.63 -0.60 -13.43
C GLY A 82 18.82 -1.70 -12.39
N GLY A 83 20.07 -1.99 -12.00
CA GLY A 83 20.35 -2.98 -10.98
C GLY A 83 19.80 -2.55 -9.61
N GLU A 84 18.93 -3.35 -9.02
CA GLU A 84 18.52 -3.17 -7.62
C GLU A 84 19.58 -3.75 -6.68
N PRO A 85 19.76 -3.17 -5.48
CA PRO A 85 20.56 -3.80 -4.43
C PRO A 85 20.04 -5.20 -4.10
N GLY A 86 20.95 -6.09 -3.71
CA GLY A 86 20.57 -7.40 -3.17
C GLY A 86 19.80 -7.27 -1.86
N ALA A 87 19.01 -8.29 -1.53
CA ALA A 87 18.09 -8.29 -0.38
C ALA A 87 18.75 -7.98 0.98
N ARG A 88 20.07 -8.19 1.11
CA ARG A 88 20.85 -7.96 2.34
C ARG A 88 21.98 -6.96 2.16
N ASP A 89 22.02 -6.27 1.02
CA ASP A 89 23.04 -5.28 0.76
C ASP A 89 22.84 -4.05 1.64
N ILE A 90 23.96 -3.47 2.09
CA ILE A 90 23.92 -2.23 2.86
C ILE A 90 23.87 -1.06 1.88
N VAL A 91 22.69 -0.44 1.77
CA VAL A 91 22.44 0.66 0.82
C VAL A 91 22.97 2.02 1.29
N CYS A 92 23.20 2.19 2.60
CA CYS A 92 23.72 3.44 3.18
C CYS A 92 24.42 3.16 4.53
N ARG A 93 25.42 3.97 4.87
CA ARG A 93 26.11 3.99 6.18
C ARG A 93 26.35 5.45 6.57
N GLY A 94 26.18 5.76 7.85
CA GLY A 94 26.39 7.11 8.38
C GLY A 94 25.86 7.26 9.80
N SER A 95 25.79 8.50 10.26
CA SER A 95 25.07 8.90 11.46
C SER A 95 23.56 8.64 11.32
N PHE A 96 22.82 8.84 12.42
CA PHE A 96 21.37 8.75 12.39
C PHE A 96 20.76 9.77 11.41
N GLU A 97 21.31 10.99 11.39
CA GLU A 97 20.88 12.08 10.52
C GLU A 97 21.17 11.77 9.05
N GLU A 98 22.40 11.33 8.73
CA GLU A 98 22.81 11.00 7.35
C GLU A 98 21.97 9.86 6.76
N VAL A 99 21.69 8.82 7.56
CA VAL A 99 20.84 7.72 7.12
C VAL A 99 19.40 8.19 6.90
N ASN A 100 18.85 9.02 7.79
CA ASN A 100 17.49 9.53 7.60
C ASN A 100 17.38 10.47 6.40
N GLU A 101 18.39 11.31 6.14
CA GLU A 101 18.45 12.14 4.94
C GLU A 101 18.47 11.27 3.67
N TYR A 102 19.28 10.20 3.65
CA TYR A 102 19.28 9.24 2.55
C TYR A 102 17.90 8.60 2.35
N PHE A 103 17.24 8.14 3.42
CA PHE A 103 15.93 7.49 3.33
C PHE A 103 14.82 8.44 2.89
N LEU A 104 14.89 9.73 3.25
CA LEU A 104 13.97 10.75 2.74
C LEU A 104 14.21 11.00 1.24
N ALA A 105 15.48 11.20 0.84
CA ALA A 105 15.85 11.50 -0.54
C ALA A 105 15.50 10.36 -1.53
N HIS A 106 15.46 9.11 -1.05
CA HIS A 106 15.15 7.92 -1.85
C HIS A 106 13.73 7.37 -1.61
N GLU A 107 12.85 8.15 -0.96
CA GLU A 107 11.45 7.76 -0.73
C GLU A 107 11.30 6.43 0.04
N LEU A 108 12.21 6.15 0.99
CA LEU A 108 12.20 4.96 1.86
C LEU A 108 11.59 5.23 3.26
N SER A 109 11.33 6.50 3.61
CA SER A 109 10.65 6.90 4.86
C SER A 109 9.39 7.72 4.62
N ASP A 110 8.38 7.51 5.46
CA ASP A 110 7.06 8.18 5.45
C ASP A 110 7.09 9.69 5.78
N GLY A 111 8.23 10.37 5.57
CA GLY A 111 8.45 11.77 5.93
C GLY A 111 8.88 11.98 7.38
N LEU A 112 8.83 10.94 8.20
CA LEU A 112 9.32 10.94 9.58
C LEU A 112 10.66 10.22 9.68
N PRO A 113 11.47 10.51 10.73
CA PRO A 113 12.64 9.70 11.01
C PRO A 113 12.28 8.23 11.21
N VAL A 114 13.08 7.35 10.62
CA VAL A 114 13.03 5.90 10.85
C VAL A 114 14.11 5.52 11.84
N VAL A 115 13.91 4.39 12.52
CA VAL A 115 15.02 3.74 13.22
C VAL A 115 15.86 3.03 12.14
N PRO A 116 17.16 3.36 11.96
CA PRO A 116 17.98 2.70 10.94
C PRO A 116 17.97 1.18 11.11
N PRO A 117 17.56 0.41 10.08
CA PRO A 117 17.40 -1.04 10.15
C PRO A 117 18.76 -1.73 9.99
N THR A 118 19.61 -1.62 11.00
CA THR A 118 20.89 -2.34 11.02
C THR A 118 20.66 -3.85 11.09
N VAL A 119 21.58 -4.64 10.52
CA VAL A 119 21.49 -6.11 10.52
C VAL A 119 21.23 -6.67 11.92
N ALA A 120 21.95 -6.17 12.94
CA ALA A 120 21.75 -6.61 14.33
C ALA A 120 20.34 -6.34 14.89
N LYS A 121 19.68 -5.24 14.49
CA LYS A 121 18.29 -4.94 14.88
C LYS A 121 17.30 -5.83 14.13
N VAL A 122 17.56 -6.11 12.85
CA VAL A 122 16.73 -7.03 12.04
C VAL A 122 16.83 -8.45 12.61
N GLU A 123 18.04 -8.93 12.91
CA GLU A 123 18.27 -10.21 13.59
C GLU A 123 17.60 -10.28 14.96
N ALA A 124 17.41 -9.14 15.64
CA ALA A 124 16.67 -9.11 16.89
C ALA A 124 15.18 -9.44 16.72
N PHE A 125 14.55 -8.96 15.66
CA PHE A 125 13.16 -9.30 15.33
C PHE A 125 13.03 -10.77 14.95
N LEU A 126 13.99 -11.30 14.19
CA LEU A 126 13.97 -12.70 13.72
C LEU A 126 14.02 -13.71 14.88
N ARG A 127 14.48 -13.32 16.08
CA ARG A 127 14.42 -14.20 17.27
C ARG A 127 13.01 -14.40 17.84
N TYR A 128 12.01 -13.64 17.38
CA TYR A 128 10.62 -13.72 17.84
C TYR A 128 9.71 -14.43 16.83
N THR A 129 10.29 -15.22 15.93
CA THR A 129 9.57 -16.10 15.02
C THR A 129 10.43 -17.32 14.68
N ASP A 130 9.79 -18.48 14.49
CA ASP A 130 10.49 -19.70 14.02
C ASP A 130 10.56 -19.78 12.49
N ARG A 131 10.02 -18.78 11.80
CA ARG A 131 9.96 -18.70 10.33
C ARG A 131 11.31 -18.31 9.73
N GLN A 132 11.58 -18.84 8.53
CA GLN A 132 12.85 -18.59 7.87
C GLN A 132 12.89 -17.16 7.29
N PRO A 133 14.04 -16.43 7.37
CA PRO A 133 14.10 -15.04 6.91
C PRO A 133 13.77 -14.83 5.43
N ASP A 134 14.06 -15.82 4.59
CA ASP A 134 13.80 -15.84 3.14
C ASP A 134 12.42 -16.39 2.78
N GLU A 135 11.64 -16.86 3.75
CA GLU A 135 10.28 -17.32 3.52
C GLU A 135 9.42 -16.17 2.96
N VAL A 136 8.77 -16.45 1.83
CA VAL A 136 7.88 -15.51 1.12
C VAL A 136 6.46 -15.71 1.64
N LEU A 137 5.93 -14.68 2.29
CA LEU A 137 4.55 -14.60 2.79
C LEU A 137 3.55 -14.37 1.67
N GLY A 138 4.00 -13.74 0.59
CA GLY A 138 3.24 -13.48 -0.62
C GLY A 138 3.94 -12.47 -1.52
N VAL A 139 3.27 -12.10 -2.62
CA VAL A 139 3.78 -11.10 -3.57
C VAL A 139 2.83 -9.92 -3.57
N LEU A 140 3.34 -8.73 -3.25
CA LEU A 140 2.52 -7.54 -3.09
C LEU A 140 2.48 -6.71 -4.36
N LEU A 141 1.26 -6.40 -4.79
CA LEU A 141 0.98 -5.53 -5.93
C LEU A 141 0.78 -4.08 -5.46
N PRO A 142 1.00 -3.07 -6.33
CA PRO A 142 1.37 -3.18 -7.74
C PRO A 142 2.85 -3.41 -8.05
N ASP A 143 3.77 -3.26 -7.09
CA ASP A 143 5.22 -3.33 -7.35
C ASP A 143 5.74 -4.76 -7.57
N ASN A 144 4.89 -5.78 -7.36
CA ASN A 144 5.16 -7.20 -7.54
C ASN A 144 6.40 -7.70 -6.77
N ARG A 145 6.64 -7.12 -5.59
CA ARG A 145 7.75 -7.49 -4.70
C ARG A 145 7.34 -8.62 -3.77
N ALA A 146 8.26 -9.55 -3.52
CA ALA A 146 8.08 -10.59 -2.52
C ALA A 146 8.10 -9.99 -1.10
N ALA A 147 7.03 -10.23 -0.34
CA ALA A 147 6.98 -9.96 1.08
C ALA A 147 7.65 -11.10 1.83
N THR A 148 8.88 -10.91 2.29
CA THR A 148 9.63 -11.91 3.07
C THR A 148 9.62 -11.61 4.55
N VAL A 149 9.83 -12.63 5.40
CA VAL A 149 10.02 -12.45 6.85
C VAL A 149 11.14 -11.45 7.15
N TRP A 150 12.23 -11.46 6.37
CA TRP A 150 13.29 -10.44 6.44
C TRP A 150 12.77 -9.03 6.19
N SER A 151 12.00 -8.82 5.12
CA SER A 151 11.44 -7.51 4.80
C SER A 151 10.47 -7.01 5.87
N VAL A 152 9.71 -7.91 6.52
CA VAL A 152 8.85 -7.60 7.67
C VAL A 152 9.69 -7.08 8.82
N ALA A 153 10.77 -7.78 9.18
CA ALA A 153 11.68 -7.34 10.24
C ALA A 153 12.35 -5.99 9.94
N VAL A 154 12.83 -5.78 8.70
CA VAL A 154 13.44 -4.51 8.26
C VAL A 154 12.47 -3.34 8.46
N ASN A 155 11.25 -3.45 7.93
CA ASN A 155 10.26 -2.38 8.05
C ASN A 155 9.71 -2.24 9.48
N GLY A 156 9.65 -3.34 10.24
CA GLY A 156 9.32 -3.33 11.66
C GLY A 156 10.30 -2.48 12.47
N VAL A 157 11.61 -2.68 12.23
CA VAL A 157 12.64 -1.82 12.82
C VAL A 157 12.42 -0.37 12.39
N MET A 158 12.30 -0.10 11.08
CA MET A 158 12.13 1.27 10.57
C MET A 158 10.96 2.01 11.21
N ALA A 159 9.82 1.33 11.40
CA ALA A 159 8.62 1.87 12.01
C ALA A 159 8.75 2.13 13.54
N GLY A 160 9.82 1.66 14.17
CA GLY A 160 10.05 1.77 15.62
C GLY A 160 9.32 0.71 16.44
N CYS A 161 8.91 -0.40 15.82
CA CYS A 161 8.34 -1.54 16.53
C CYS A 161 9.37 -2.14 17.50
N ARG A 162 8.88 -2.88 18.50
CA ARG A 162 9.75 -3.75 19.30
C ARG A 162 9.83 -5.14 18.65
N PRO A 163 10.94 -5.87 18.80
CA PRO A 163 11.10 -7.23 18.29
C PRO A 163 9.95 -8.18 18.66
N GLU A 164 9.39 -8.05 19.87
CA GLU A 164 8.28 -8.85 20.39
C GLU A 164 7.01 -8.74 19.52
N TYR A 165 6.89 -7.69 18.70
CA TYR A 165 5.74 -7.50 17.82
C TYR A 165 5.81 -8.35 16.55
N MET A 166 6.94 -8.99 16.27
CA MET A 166 7.18 -9.74 15.04
C MET A 166 6.04 -10.68 14.64
N PRO A 167 5.43 -11.47 15.55
CA PRO A 167 4.28 -12.33 15.18
C PRO A 167 3.08 -11.53 14.65
N VAL A 168 2.80 -10.37 15.22
CA VAL A 168 1.70 -9.47 14.77
C VAL A 168 2.04 -8.85 13.42
N LEU A 169 3.31 -8.47 13.19
CA LEU A 169 3.76 -7.89 11.92
C LEU A 169 3.67 -8.92 10.79
N VAL A 170 4.08 -10.17 11.05
CA VAL A 170 3.98 -11.28 10.10
C VAL A 170 2.50 -11.53 9.75
N ALA A 171 1.62 -11.68 10.74
CA ALA A 171 0.20 -11.88 10.51
C ALA A 171 -0.45 -10.72 9.73
N ALA A 172 -0.04 -9.48 9.99
CA ALA A 172 -0.51 -8.32 9.24
C ALA A 172 -0.08 -8.41 7.76
N VAL A 173 1.17 -8.80 7.47
CA VAL A 173 1.66 -8.92 6.10
C VAL A 173 1.04 -10.12 5.37
N GLU A 174 0.76 -11.22 6.05
CA GLU A 174 -0.01 -12.33 5.47
C GLU A 174 -1.42 -11.86 5.08
N ALA A 175 -2.11 -11.14 5.96
CA ALA A 175 -3.42 -10.56 5.66
C ALA A 175 -3.33 -9.50 4.53
N MET A 176 -2.23 -8.77 4.42
CA MET A 176 -1.98 -7.85 3.30
C MET A 176 -1.79 -8.60 1.98
N ALA A 177 -1.11 -9.74 2.01
CA ALA A 177 -0.86 -10.57 0.83
C ALA A 177 -2.07 -11.42 0.41
N ASP A 178 -3.08 -11.55 1.27
CA ASP A 178 -4.30 -12.26 0.96
C ASP A 178 -5.05 -11.61 -0.22
N HIS A 179 -5.46 -12.45 -1.18
CA HIS A 179 -6.18 -12.00 -2.36
C HIS A 179 -7.52 -11.35 -2.01
N ASP A 180 -8.20 -11.81 -0.95
CA ASP A 180 -9.49 -11.27 -0.52
C ASP A 180 -9.36 -9.85 0.07
N TYR A 181 -8.16 -9.48 0.56
CA TYR A 181 -7.87 -8.10 0.92
C TYR A 181 -7.65 -7.20 -0.32
N GLY A 182 -7.04 -7.75 -1.37
CA GLY A 182 -6.81 -7.07 -2.64
C GLY A 182 -5.92 -5.84 -2.47
N VAL A 183 -4.68 -6.03 -2.01
CA VAL A 183 -3.73 -4.96 -1.69
C VAL A 183 -3.50 -3.97 -2.82
N GLU A 184 -3.61 -4.39 -4.08
CA GLU A 184 -3.43 -3.52 -5.26
C GLU A 184 -4.40 -2.34 -5.31
N HIS A 185 -5.50 -2.43 -4.57
CA HIS A 185 -6.55 -1.41 -4.55
C HIS A 185 -6.31 -0.35 -3.47
N SER A 186 -5.19 -0.44 -2.73
CA SER A 186 -4.93 0.43 -1.57
C SER A 186 -4.50 1.86 -1.96
N GLY A 187 -4.08 2.08 -3.21
CA GLY A 187 -3.73 3.41 -3.75
C GLY A 187 -4.88 4.11 -4.49
N ASN A 188 -6.13 3.74 -4.21
CA ASN A 188 -7.30 4.25 -4.94
C ASN A 188 -7.58 5.74 -4.67
N THR A 189 -8.36 6.36 -5.57
CA THR A 189 -8.70 7.79 -5.52
C THR A 189 -9.40 8.24 -4.24
N PRO A 190 -10.37 7.49 -3.67
CA PRO A 190 -10.94 7.83 -2.37
C PRO A 190 -9.96 7.80 -1.19
N GLY A 191 -8.72 7.33 -1.38
CA GLY A 191 -7.73 7.25 -0.30
C GLY A 191 -8.09 6.19 0.72
N GLY A 192 -8.16 4.94 0.26
CA GLY A 192 -8.41 3.80 1.13
C GLY A 192 -7.33 3.65 2.22
N ASP A 193 -7.74 3.75 3.48
CA ASP A 193 -6.94 3.46 4.65
C ASP A 193 -7.41 2.18 5.34
N ASN A 194 -6.52 1.51 6.05
CA ASN A 194 -6.87 0.30 6.79
C ASN A 194 -7.22 0.61 8.26
N LEU A 195 -8.18 -0.12 8.81
CA LEU A 195 -8.33 -0.30 10.25
C LEU A 195 -7.93 -1.73 10.59
N ILE A 196 -6.95 -1.85 11.48
CA ILE A 196 -6.52 -3.13 12.03
C ILE A 196 -7.21 -3.29 13.38
N VAL A 197 -7.94 -4.38 13.55
CA VAL A 197 -8.52 -4.81 14.83
C VAL A 197 -7.75 -6.02 15.32
N LEU A 198 -7.23 -5.95 16.54
CA LEU A 198 -6.47 -7.01 17.19
C LEU A 198 -7.30 -7.61 18.34
N ASN A 199 -7.31 -8.94 18.42
CA ASN A 199 -8.00 -9.73 19.42
C ASN A 199 -7.03 -10.62 20.21
N GLY A 200 -7.44 -11.02 21.42
CA GLY A 200 -6.82 -12.10 22.16
C GLY A 200 -5.75 -11.68 23.17
N PRO A 201 -5.18 -12.66 23.92
CA PRO A 201 -4.22 -12.44 24.99
C PRO A 201 -3.00 -11.60 24.60
N VAL A 202 -2.59 -11.64 23.32
CA VAL A 202 -1.47 -10.88 22.76
C VAL A 202 -1.56 -9.38 23.04
N ILE A 203 -2.77 -8.84 23.15
CA ILE A 203 -3.03 -7.43 23.49
C ILE A 203 -2.36 -7.07 24.81
N LYS A 204 -2.62 -7.86 25.87
CA LYS A 204 -2.07 -7.63 27.20
C LYS A 204 -0.58 -7.99 27.25
N THR A 205 -0.18 -9.08 26.61
CA THR A 205 1.22 -9.54 26.57
C THR A 205 2.15 -8.53 25.93
N LEU A 206 1.72 -7.87 24.84
CA LEU A 206 2.54 -6.92 24.09
C LEU A 206 2.30 -5.45 24.50
N GLY A 207 1.34 -5.20 25.39
CA GLY A 207 1.05 -3.87 25.92
C GLY A 207 0.37 -2.95 24.91
N PHE A 208 -0.56 -3.48 24.12
CA PHE A 208 -1.49 -2.65 23.33
C PHE A 208 -2.45 -1.93 24.29
N ASN A 209 -2.77 -0.67 24.00
CA ASN A 209 -3.89 0.01 24.62
C ASN A 209 -5.20 -0.50 24.03
N TYR A 210 -6.11 -0.91 24.90
CA TYR A 210 -7.46 -1.39 24.60
C TYR A 210 -8.52 -0.65 25.46
N THR A 211 -8.17 0.56 25.91
CA THR A 211 -8.99 1.34 26.84
C THR A 211 -9.24 2.77 26.33
N GLN A 212 -9.16 3.79 27.18
CA GLN A 212 -9.42 5.18 26.81
C GLN A 212 -8.50 5.62 25.68
N GLY A 213 -9.08 6.34 24.71
CA GLY A 213 -8.33 6.82 23.54
C GLY A 213 -7.77 5.70 22.67
N VAL A 214 -8.48 4.57 22.51
CA VAL A 214 -8.00 3.39 21.75
C VAL A 214 -7.54 3.70 20.31
N MET A 215 -8.08 4.75 19.69
CA MET A 215 -7.68 5.21 18.35
C MET A 215 -6.68 6.39 18.37
N ARG A 216 -6.18 6.81 19.54
CA ARG A 216 -5.14 7.84 19.66
C ARG A 216 -3.76 7.21 19.61
N ASP A 217 -2.82 7.97 19.07
CA ASP A 217 -1.39 7.69 19.20
C ASP A 217 -0.90 7.87 20.64
N GLY A 218 0.29 7.35 20.93
CA GLY A 218 0.96 7.48 22.23
C GLY A 218 1.27 6.14 22.91
N PHE A 219 0.67 5.04 22.45
CA PHE A 219 1.02 3.69 22.88
C PHE A 219 1.84 3.00 21.81
N GLN A 220 3.11 2.70 22.12
CA GLN A 220 4.08 2.22 21.13
C GLN A 220 3.54 1.04 20.30
N ALA A 221 2.90 0.05 20.92
CA ALA A 221 2.34 -1.11 20.22
C ALA A 221 1.32 -0.70 19.15
N ASN A 222 0.26 0.03 19.54
CA ASN A 222 -0.79 0.46 18.62
C ASN A 222 -0.24 1.38 17.51
N THR A 223 0.61 2.33 17.88
CA THR A 223 1.12 3.36 16.97
C THR A 223 2.12 2.80 15.97
N THR A 224 3.11 2.03 16.42
CA THR A 224 4.20 1.55 15.55
C THR A 224 3.75 0.43 14.63
N VAL A 225 2.81 -0.43 15.04
CA VAL A 225 2.22 -1.43 14.13
C VAL A 225 1.35 -0.77 13.07
N GLY A 226 0.60 0.27 13.43
CA GLY A 226 -0.15 1.09 12.46
C GLY A 226 0.77 1.78 11.45
N ARG A 227 1.86 2.41 11.93
CA ARG A 227 2.88 3.03 11.07
C ARG A 227 3.58 1.99 10.19
N PHE A 228 3.93 0.83 10.75
CA PHE A 228 4.54 -0.28 10.02
C PHE A 228 3.70 -0.66 8.82
N TRP A 229 2.38 -0.78 8.96
CA TRP A 229 1.49 -1.11 7.84
C TRP A 229 1.66 -0.13 6.67
N ARG A 230 1.58 1.18 6.96
CA ARG A 230 1.69 2.20 5.90
C ARG A 230 3.09 2.22 5.29
N LEU A 231 4.12 2.06 6.11
CA LEU A 231 5.52 2.01 5.65
C LEU A 231 5.78 0.76 4.78
N TYR A 232 5.16 -0.38 5.11
CA TYR A 232 5.27 -1.62 4.34
C TYR A 232 4.54 -1.53 2.99
N LEU A 233 3.34 -0.94 2.96
CA LEU A 233 2.65 -0.62 1.70
C LEU A 233 3.51 0.27 0.80
N ARG A 234 4.23 1.22 1.39
CA ARG A 234 5.12 2.11 0.64
C ARG A 234 6.35 1.39 0.10
N ASN A 235 7.08 0.71 0.98
CA ASN A 235 8.42 0.18 0.67
C ASN A 235 8.39 -1.17 -0.06
N VAL A 236 7.33 -1.96 0.11
CA VAL A 236 7.22 -3.30 -0.48
C VAL A 236 6.11 -3.35 -1.53
N ALA A 237 4.91 -2.84 -1.24
CA ALA A 237 3.83 -2.83 -2.24
C ALA A 237 3.95 -1.66 -3.25
N GLY A 238 4.82 -0.67 -2.99
CA GLY A 238 5.14 0.42 -3.91
C GLY A 238 4.13 1.58 -3.93
N PHE A 239 3.30 1.73 -2.89
CA PHE A 239 2.31 2.82 -2.78
C PHE A 239 2.96 4.15 -2.38
N LEU A 240 3.55 4.81 -3.38
CA LEU A 240 4.13 6.16 -3.26
C LEU A 240 3.14 7.23 -3.75
N PRO A 241 2.89 8.31 -2.98
CA PRO A 241 2.11 9.46 -3.44
C PRO A 241 2.61 10.00 -4.78
N HIS A 242 1.68 10.46 -5.62
CA HIS A 242 1.93 10.90 -7.01
C HIS A 242 2.35 9.77 -7.98
N LYS A 243 2.62 8.56 -7.50
CA LYS A 243 2.92 7.35 -8.30
C LYS A 243 1.75 6.36 -8.20
N ASN A 244 1.94 5.23 -7.51
CA ASN A 244 0.92 4.19 -7.35
C ASN A 244 -0.12 4.51 -6.27
N ASP A 245 0.15 5.48 -5.39
CA ASP A 245 -0.85 6.01 -4.46
C ASP A 245 -1.53 7.26 -5.08
N LYS A 246 -2.82 7.12 -5.39
CA LYS A 246 -3.67 8.14 -6.02
C LYS A 246 -4.73 8.71 -5.08
N ALA A 247 -4.57 8.54 -3.78
CA ALA A 247 -5.46 9.16 -2.80
C ALA A 247 -5.63 10.66 -3.08
N THR A 248 -6.87 11.12 -3.25
CA THR A 248 -7.21 12.55 -3.34
C THR A 248 -7.03 13.21 -1.98
N PHE A 249 -7.55 12.55 -0.95
CA PHE A 249 -7.37 12.86 0.47
C PHE A 249 -6.97 11.57 1.17
N GLY A 250 -6.04 11.62 2.11
CA GLY A 250 -5.60 10.43 2.84
C GLY A 250 -5.22 10.77 4.28
N ASN A 251 -5.28 9.77 5.15
CA ASN A 251 -4.71 9.88 6.49
C ASN A 251 -3.22 9.51 6.48
N THR A 252 -2.53 9.77 7.59
CA THR A 252 -1.15 9.30 7.82
C THR A 252 -1.11 7.77 7.96
N TRP A 253 -1.61 7.24 9.07
CA TRP A 253 -1.90 5.82 9.32
C TRP A 253 -2.90 5.74 10.47
N ARG A 254 -3.62 4.62 10.59
CA ARG A 254 -4.45 4.35 11.77
C ARG A 254 -3.66 3.53 12.78
N VAL A 255 -3.76 3.87 14.05
CA VAL A 255 -3.25 2.99 15.12
C VAL A 255 -4.05 1.69 15.13
N VAL A 256 -3.43 0.59 15.56
CA VAL A 256 -4.15 -0.68 15.75
C VAL A 256 -5.19 -0.51 16.86
N VAL A 257 -6.43 -0.92 16.61
CA VAL A 257 -7.48 -0.98 17.62
C VAL A 257 -7.42 -2.35 18.27
N ALA A 258 -7.11 -2.39 19.57
CA ALA A 258 -7.17 -3.63 20.34
C ALA A 258 -8.55 -3.76 20.98
N GLU A 259 -9.24 -4.87 20.73
CA GLU A 259 -10.54 -5.14 21.33
C GLU A 259 -10.37 -5.38 22.84
N ASN A 260 -11.31 -4.85 23.63
CA ASN A 260 -11.33 -5.08 25.06
C ASN A 260 -12.11 -6.35 25.38
N ASP A 261 -11.47 -7.51 25.18
CA ASP A 261 -12.08 -8.83 25.37
C ASP A 261 -12.72 -9.00 26.77
N ASP A 262 -12.14 -8.39 27.82
CA ASP A 262 -12.70 -8.43 29.18
C ASP A 262 -14.06 -7.73 29.27
N VAL A 263 -14.18 -6.55 28.63
CA VAL A 263 -15.44 -5.79 28.60
C VAL A 263 -16.46 -6.47 27.70
N VAL A 264 -16.05 -6.95 26.52
CA VAL A 264 -16.89 -7.72 25.59
C VAL A 264 -17.51 -8.92 26.30
N ALA A 265 -16.71 -9.71 27.01
CA ALA A 265 -17.19 -10.83 27.81
C ALA A 265 -18.15 -10.38 28.93
N LYS A 266 -17.80 -9.29 29.64
CA LYS A 266 -18.63 -8.74 30.74
C LYS A 266 -20.02 -8.29 30.27
N ILE A 267 -20.13 -7.72 29.06
CA ILE A 267 -21.41 -7.26 28.50
C ILE A 267 -22.14 -8.35 27.70
N GLY A 268 -21.58 -9.56 27.60
CA GLY A 268 -22.18 -10.69 26.90
C GLY A 268 -22.19 -10.56 25.38
N TRP A 269 -21.25 -9.80 24.81
CA TRP A 269 -21.09 -9.65 23.36
C TRP A 269 -20.17 -10.73 22.79
N THR A 270 -20.38 -11.06 21.53
CA THR A 270 -19.47 -11.91 20.76
C THR A 270 -18.21 -11.10 20.42
N PRO A 271 -16.99 -11.64 20.64
CA PRO A 271 -15.76 -10.95 20.25
C PRO A 271 -15.64 -10.87 18.73
N HIS A 272 -15.02 -9.81 18.23
CA HIS A 272 -14.91 -9.52 16.80
C HIS A 272 -14.29 -10.69 16.00
N CYS A 273 -13.28 -11.36 16.55
CA CYS A 273 -12.66 -12.50 15.87
C CYS A 273 -13.61 -13.70 15.66
N ALA A 274 -14.65 -13.84 16.48
CA ALA A 274 -15.63 -14.92 16.32
C ALA A 274 -16.56 -14.71 15.13
N ASP A 275 -16.76 -13.48 14.67
CA ASP A 275 -17.48 -13.20 13.41
C ASP A 275 -16.69 -13.72 12.18
N PHE A 276 -15.38 -13.95 12.34
CA PHE A 276 -14.50 -14.59 11.36
C PHE A 276 -14.31 -16.09 11.62
N GLY A 277 -15.08 -16.68 12.54
CA GLY A 277 -15.05 -18.12 12.83
C GLY A 277 -13.97 -18.56 13.84
N PHE A 278 -13.27 -17.63 14.50
CA PHE A 278 -12.29 -17.97 15.52
C PHE A 278 -12.93 -18.10 16.92
N ALA A 279 -12.32 -18.92 17.78
CA ALA A 279 -12.78 -19.03 19.17
C ALA A 279 -12.39 -17.78 19.98
N ALA A 280 -13.22 -17.40 20.96
CA ALA A 280 -12.88 -16.36 21.93
C ALA A 280 -11.53 -16.67 22.62
N GLY A 281 -10.68 -15.65 22.80
CA GLY A 281 -9.33 -15.80 23.33
C GLY A 281 -8.28 -16.24 22.31
N THR A 282 -8.65 -16.39 21.03
CA THR A 282 -7.68 -16.56 19.94
C THR A 282 -6.97 -15.25 19.66
N ASN A 283 -5.64 -15.29 19.51
CA ASN A 283 -4.89 -14.18 18.95
C ASN A 283 -5.23 -14.08 17.46
N ALA A 284 -5.97 -13.05 17.08
CA ALA A 284 -6.41 -12.84 15.72
C ALA A 284 -6.27 -11.36 15.34
N LEU A 285 -6.05 -11.12 14.06
CA LEU A 285 -5.95 -9.78 13.49
C LEU A 285 -6.88 -9.73 12.28
N ALA A 286 -7.73 -8.71 12.25
CA ALA A 286 -8.64 -8.46 11.14
C ALA A 286 -8.36 -7.07 10.55
N ILE A 287 -8.52 -6.96 9.23
CA ILE A 287 -8.19 -5.75 8.49
C ILE A 287 -9.36 -5.36 7.61
N GLY A 288 -9.92 -4.19 7.87
CA GLY A 288 -10.90 -3.58 6.98
C GLY A 288 -10.28 -2.42 6.21
N ARG A 289 -10.66 -2.25 4.95
CA ARG A 289 -10.36 -1.05 4.16
C ARG A 289 -11.52 -0.07 4.29
N TYR A 290 -11.20 1.14 4.69
CA TYR A 290 -12.14 2.24 4.90
C TYR A 290 -11.67 3.43 4.07
N THR A 291 -12.60 4.28 3.66
CA THR A 291 -12.23 5.57 3.09
C THR A 291 -11.47 6.41 4.13
N GLY A 292 -10.61 7.31 3.67
CA GLY A 292 -9.90 8.27 4.53
C GLY A 292 -10.84 9.02 5.47
N GLY A 293 -10.31 9.58 6.56
CA GLY A 293 -11.09 10.38 7.49
C GLY A 293 -11.38 11.76 6.89
N ASN A 294 -12.42 12.44 7.38
CA ASN A 294 -12.63 13.88 7.15
C ASN A 294 -12.64 14.35 5.69
N HIS A 295 -13.19 13.56 4.76
CA HIS A 295 -13.24 13.97 3.35
C HIS A 295 -14.51 13.53 2.65
N ILE A 296 -14.80 14.25 1.56
CA ILE A 296 -15.92 14.03 0.65
C ILE A 296 -15.35 13.27 -0.54
N SER A 297 -15.55 11.95 -0.56
CA SER A 297 -14.89 11.05 -1.51
C SER A 297 -15.37 11.19 -2.95
N SER A 298 -16.60 11.68 -3.16
CA SER A 298 -17.28 11.69 -4.45
C SER A 298 -17.90 13.05 -4.73
N VAL A 299 -17.08 13.96 -5.25
CA VAL A 299 -17.50 15.28 -5.73
C VAL A 299 -17.43 15.28 -7.26
N SER A 300 -18.47 15.76 -7.94
CA SER A 300 -18.54 15.81 -9.40
C SER A 300 -19.13 17.14 -9.87
N GLY A 301 -18.55 17.75 -10.90
CA GLY A 301 -19.01 19.03 -11.42
C GLY A 301 -17.94 19.71 -12.27
N ALA A 302 -18.36 20.52 -13.25
CA ALA A 302 -17.44 21.28 -14.10
C ALA A 302 -17.34 22.76 -13.71
N THR A 303 -18.24 23.23 -12.84
CA THR A 303 -18.28 24.60 -12.32
C THR A 303 -18.36 24.59 -10.79
N PRO A 304 -18.01 25.70 -10.11
CA PRO A 304 -18.19 25.82 -8.67
C PRO A 304 -19.62 25.53 -8.21
N GLU A 305 -20.63 25.94 -8.98
CA GLU A 305 -22.05 25.76 -8.68
C GLU A 305 -22.44 24.28 -8.71
N ASP A 306 -21.90 23.50 -9.65
CA ASP A 306 -22.14 22.05 -9.75
C ASP A 306 -21.49 21.28 -8.60
N LEU A 307 -20.34 21.76 -8.10
CA LEU A 307 -19.60 21.13 -7.02
C LEU A 307 -20.21 21.43 -5.64
N LEU A 308 -20.86 22.60 -5.49
CA LEU A 308 -21.34 23.12 -4.21
C LEU A 308 -22.28 22.18 -3.42
N PRO A 309 -23.26 21.47 -4.04
CA PRO A 309 -24.15 20.58 -3.30
C PRO A 309 -23.40 19.43 -2.60
N TYR A 310 -22.37 18.88 -3.24
CA TYR A 310 -21.57 17.81 -2.65
C TYR A 310 -20.74 18.30 -1.46
N ILE A 311 -20.32 19.57 -1.47
CA ILE A 311 -19.45 20.15 -0.44
C ILE A 311 -20.27 20.66 0.74
N ALA A 312 -21.43 21.28 0.47
CA ALA A 312 -22.27 21.89 1.50
C ALA A 312 -23.03 20.87 2.36
N ASP A 313 -23.36 19.70 1.80
CA ASP A 313 -24.19 18.68 2.45
C ASP A 313 -23.40 17.53 3.09
N ALA A 314 -22.06 17.62 3.13
CA ALA A 314 -21.18 16.55 3.62
C ALA A 314 -20.75 16.66 5.08
#